data_AF-A0AA35R467-F1
#
_entry.id   AF-A0AA35R467-F1
#
_cell.length_a   1.000
_cell.length_b   1.000
_cell.length_c   1.000
_cell.angle_alpha   90.00
_cell.angle_beta   90.00
_cell.angle_gamma   90.00
#
_symmetry.space_group_name_H-M   'P 1'
#
loop_
_entity.id
_entity.type
_entity.pdbx_description
1 polymer ?
#
loop_
_entity_poly.entity_id
_entity_poly.type
_entity_poly.pdbx_seq_one_letter_code
_entity_poly.pdbx_strand_id
1 'polypeptide(L)'
;MSDSLRATSGRSYLGEVVGSGGQRWELQLKGSGRTPYSRFADGRKLLRSSIREFLCSEAMHYLEIPTTRAGSCITSDDTVTRDILYSGNPIQERCTVITRIAPTFIRFGSFEIFKARDRETGVTQSYYPQVHIQEPEDRRARTALFFRDLCVRTAHLVSAWQCVGFCH
;
A
#
# COMPACT_ATOMS: atom_id res chain seq x y z
N MET A 1 25.30 -5.40 -11.00
CA MET A 1 24.82 -6.02 -9.74
C MET A 1 23.55 -5.31 -9.34
N SER A 2 22.42 -6.01 -9.41
CA SER A 2 21.06 -5.45 -9.48
C SER A 2 20.61 -4.73 -8.22
N ASP A 3 20.31 -3.44 -8.35
CA ASP A 3 19.68 -2.64 -7.31
C ASP A 3 18.21 -3.06 -7.15
N SER A 4 17.97 -4.00 -6.25
CA SER A 4 16.63 -4.51 -5.94
C SER A 4 15.90 -3.51 -5.05
N LEU A 5 15.20 -2.57 -5.69
CA LEU A 5 14.26 -1.68 -5.03
C LEU A 5 13.26 -2.51 -4.20
N ARG A 6 13.28 -2.25 -2.88
CA ARG A 6 12.56 -3.03 -1.86
C ARG A 6 11.06 -2.69 -1.88
N ALA A 7 10.28 -3.30 -2.77
CA ALA A 7 8.81 -3.22 -2.71
C ALA A 7 8.16 -4.58 -2.91
N THR A 8 7.65 -5.21 -1.85
CA THR A 8 6.90 -6.46 -2.01
C THR A 8 5.64 -6.20 -2.85
N SER A 9 5.43 -6.97 -3.92
CA SER A 9 4.20 -7.73 -4.20
C SER A 9 3.76 -7.69 -5.67
N GLY A 10 2.99 -8.71 -6.06
CA GLY A 10 2.22 -8.78 -7.31
C GLY A 10 1.08 -7.76 -7.35
N ARG A 11 1.44 -6.49 -7.19
CA ARG A 11 0.58 -5.33 -7.34
C ARG A 11 0.89 -4.66 -8.67
N SER A 12 -0.09 -4.56 -9.54
CA SER A 12 0.03 -3.87 -10.83
C SER A 12 -0.81 -2.61 -10.81
N TYR A 13 -0.21 -1.47 -11.11
CA TYR A 13 -0.94 -0.22 -11.35
C TYR A 13 -1.57 -0.28 -12.73
N LEU A 14 -2.88 -0.06 -12.82
CA LEU A 14 -3.58 -0.07 -14.12
C LEU A 14 -3.67 1.33 -14.71
N GLY A 15 -3.79 2.36 -13.88
CA GLY A 15 -4.01 3.72 -14.32
C GLY A 15 -5.02 4.44 -13.43
N GLU A 16 -5.56 5.53 -13.97
CA GLU A 16 -6.46 6.42 -13.26
C GLU A 16 -7.75 6.62 -14.06
N VAL A 17 -8.85 6.80 -13.34
CA VAL A 17 -10.14 7.19 -13.90
C VAL A 17 -10.65 8.44 -13.22
N VAL A 18 -11.36 9.26 -13.97
CA VAL A 18 -12.09 10.42 -13.44
C VAL A 18 -13.55 10.02 -13.31
N GLY A 19 -14.07 10.08 -12.09
CA GLY A 19 -15.47 9.81 -11.80
C GLY A 19 -16.39 10.92 -12.32
N SER A 20 -17.70 10.67 -12.32
CA SER A 20 -18.72 11.62 -12.79
C SER A 20 -18.73 12.95 -12.03
N GLY A 21 -18.24 13.00 -10.79
CA GLY A 21 -18.10 14.23 -10.00
C GLY A 21 -16.74 14.93 -10.14
N GLY A 22 -15.91 14.53 -11.13
CA GLY A 22 -14.59 15.12 -11.37
C GLY A 22 -13.47 14.58 -10.45
N GLN A 23 -13.78 13.72 -9.50
CA GLN A 23 -12.81 13.10 -8.60
C GLN A 23 -11.95 12.06 -9.34
N ARG A 24 -10.65 12.03 -9.03
CA ARG A 24 -9.68 11.09 -9.61
C ARG A 24 -9.50 9.87 -8.73
N TRP A 25 -9.47 8.69 -9.34
CA TRP A 25 -9.24 7.42 -8.68
C TRP A 25 -8.14 6.64 -9.37
N GLU A 26 -7.18 6.15 -8.59
CA GLU A 26 -6.18 5.19 -9.01
C GLU A 26 -6.74 3.76 -8.93
N LEU A 27 -6.42 2.92 -9.91
CA LEU A 27 -6.76 1.49 -9.93
C LEU A 27 -5.51 0.61 -9.82
N GLN A 28 -5.55 -0.35 -8.91
CA GLN A 28 -4.46 -1.29 -8.68
C GLN A 28 -4.99 -2.72 -8.56
N LEU A 29 -4.39 -3.65 -9.31
CA LEU A 29 -4.63 -5.07 -9.11
C LEU A 29 -3.70 -5.63 -8.03
N LYS A 30 -4.19 -6.54 -7.19
CA LYS A 30 -3.39 -7.43 -6.35
C LYS A 30 -3.63 -8.86 -6.79
N GLY A 31 -2.56 -9.62 -7.01
CA GLY A 31 -2.62 -11.02 -7.47
C GLY A 31 -2.45 -11.19 -8.97
N SER A 32 -2.14 -10.10 -9.70
CA SER A 32 -1.95 -10.07 -11.16
C SER A 32 -0.71 -10.82 -11.65
N GLY A 33 0.12 -11.35 -10.75
CA GLY A 33 1.33 -12.10 -11.09
C GLY A 33 2.60 -11.39 -10.65
N ARG A 34 3.74 -11.86 -11.17
CA ARG A 34 5.05 -11.33 -10.79
C ARG A 34 5.29 -9.94 -11.37
N THR A 35 5.92 -9.09 -10.58
CA THR A 35 6.46 -7.79 -11.00
C THR A 35 7.99 -7.80 -10.79
N PRO A 36 8.73 -6.84 -11.35
CA PRO A 36 10.16 -6.66 -11.03
C PRO A 36 10.43 -6.53 -9.52
N TYR A 37 9.42 -6.18 -8.73
CA TYR A 37 9.53 -6.01 -7.28
C TYR A 37 9.06 -7.25 -6.49
N SER A 38 8.59 -8.31 -7.15
CA SER A 38 8.09 -9.53 -6.47
C SER A 38 9.15 -10.29 -5.66
N ARG A 39 10.45 -10.04 -5.87
CA ARG A 39 11.55 -10.79 -5.26
C ARG A 39 11.34 -12.31 -5.46
N PHE A 40 11.27 -13.06 -4.36
CA PHE A 40 11.04 -14.50 -4.32
C PHE A 40 9.55 -14.89 -4.32
N ALA A 41 8.62 -13.92 -4.21
CA ALA A 41 7.20 -14.22 -4.24
C ALA A 41 6.71 -14.46 -5.68
N ASP A 42 5.72 -15.33 -5.83
CA ASP A 42 5.06 -15.62 -7.12
C ASP A 42 4.10 -14.51 -7.58
N GLY A 43 3.84 -13.51 -6.73
CA GLY A 43 2.93 -12.41 -7.04
C GLY A 43 1.45 -12.80 -7.13
N ARG A 44 1.09 -14.00 -6.68
CA ARG A 44 -0.30 -14.48 -6.63
C ARG A 44 -0.94 -14.15 -5.29
N LYS A 45 -2.25 -13.91 -5.33
CA LYS A 45 -3.11 -13.76 -4.15
C LYS A 45 -4.15 -14.87 -4.16
N LEU A 46 -4.71 -15.18 -3.00
CA LEU A 46 -5.58 -16.34 -2.79
C LEU A 46 -6.97 -15.89 -2.38
N LEU A 47 -7.97 -16.76 -2.56
CA LEU A 47 -9.38 -16.43 -2.31
C LEU A 47 -9.62 -15.93 -0.87
N ARG A 48 -9.15 -16.67 0.15
CA ARG A 48 -9.35 -16.30 1.56
C ARG A 48 -8.86 -14.89 1.91
N SER A 49 -7.67 -14.52 1.43
CA SER A 49 -7.06 -13.21 1.73
C SER A 49 -7.62 -12.12 0.84
N SER A 50 -8.21 -12.47 -0.30
CA SER A 50 -8.91 -11.54 -1.18
C SER A 50 -10.29 -11.19 -0.65
N ILE A 51 -11.06 -12.18 -0.20
CA ILE A 51 -12.36 -11.95 0.44
C ILE A 51 -12.20 -11.10 1.70
N ARG A 52 -11.24 -11.44 2.58
CA ARG A 52 -10.98 -10.64 3.79
C ARG A 52 -10.63 -9.20 3.47
N GLU A 53 -9.78 -8.97 2.46
CA GLU A 53 -9.41 -7.61 2.05
C GLU A 53 -10.61 -6.87 1.46
N PHE A 54 -11.38 -7.51 0.58
CA PHE A 54 -12.58 -6.93 -0.02
C PHE A 54 -13.60 -6.51 1.04
N LEU A 55 -13.98 -7.45 1.92
CA LEU A 55 -14.98 -7.22 2.96
C LEU A 55 -14.51 -6.16 3.96
N CYS A 56 -13.26 -6.20 4.40
CA CYS A 56 -12.72 -5.21 5.33
C CYS A 56 -12.67 -3.81 4.71
N SER A 57 -12.22 -3.70 3.45
CA SER A 57 -12.22 -2.43 2.71
C SER A 57 -13.59 -1.78 2.67
N GLU A 58 -14.63 -2.54 2.30
CA GLU A 58 -15.97 -1.98 2.17
C GLU A 58 -16.64 -1.77 3.53
N ALA A 59 -16.43 -2.66 4.51
CA ALA A 59 -16.92 -2.47 5.87
C ALA A 59 -16.36 -1.18 6.50
N MET A 60 -15.05 -0.95 6.39
CA MET A 60 -14.42 0.28 6.90
C MET A 60 -14.97 1.53 6.19
N HIS A 61 -15.27 1.44 4.89
CA HIS A 61 -15.88 2.55 4.16
C HIS A 61 -17.27 2.89 4.69
N TYR A 62 -18.13 1.89 4.93
CA TYR A 62 -19.47 2.10 5.49
C TYR A 62 -19.47 2.46 6.98
N LEU A 63 -18.37 2.19 7.70
CA LEU A 63 -18.10 2.73 9.03
C LEU A 63 -17.55 4.17 8.99
N GLU A 64 -17.47 4.78 7.80
CA GLU A 64 -16.92 6.13 7.58
C GLU A 64 -15.44 6.28 8.00
N ILE A 65 -14.71 5.17 8.07
CA ILE A 65 -13.28 5.15 8.37
C ILE A 65 -12.50 5.21 7.05
N PRO A 66 -11.55 6.16 6.88
CA PRO A 66 -10.76 6.26 5.65
C PRO A 66 -10.05 4.95 5.29
N THR A 67 -10.30 4.46 4.08
CA THR A 67 -9.82 3.16 3.60
C THR A 67 -9.70 3.14 2.08
N THR A 68 -8.95 2.17 1.53
CA THR A 68 -9.01 1.87 0.10
C THR A 68 -10.26 1.07 -0.21
N ARG A 69 -10.87 1.32 -1.37
CA ARG A 69 -12.06 0.61 -1.84
C ARG A 69 -11.69 -0.66 -2.60
N ALA A 70 -12.60 -1.62 -2.61
CA ALA A 70 -12.46 -2.86 -3.36
C ALA A 70 -13.46 -2.90 -4.53
N GLY A 71 -12.94 -2.90 -5.76
CA GLY A 71 -13.76 -2.85 -6.97
C GLY A 71 -14.26 -4.21 -7.45
N SER A 72 -13.40 -5.24 -7.40
CA SER A 72 -13.76 -6.60 -7.82
C SER A 72 -12.90 -7.65 -7.13
N CYS A 73 -13.43 -8.87 -6.97
CA CYS A 73 -12.72 -10.04 -6.46
C CYS A 73 -13.00 -11.22 -7.42
N ILE A 74 -12.00 -11.62 -8.20
CA ILE A 74 -12.15 -12.59 -9.28
C ILE A 74 -11.24 -13.78 -9.00
N THR A 75 -11.82 -14.97 -8.84
CA THR A 75 -11.08 -16.22 -8.64
C THR A 75 -10.89 -16.97 -9.96
N SER A 76 -9.76 -17.66 -10.12
CA SER A 76 -9.54 -18.59 -11.23
C SER A 76 -9.44 -20.03 -10.72
N ASP A 77 -9.38 -20.98 -11.66
CA ASP A 77 -9.08 -22.39 -11.36
C ASP A 77 -7.58 -22.67 -11.23
N ASP A 78 -6.72 -21.68 -11.52
CA ASP A 78 -5.29 -21.79 -11.24
C ASP A 78 -5.07 -21.93 -9.73
N THR A 79 -4.23 -22.86 -9.32
CA THR A 79 -3.90 -23.05 -7.91
C THR A 79 -2.44 -22.78 -7.62
N VAL A 80 -2.16 -22.42 -6.37
CA VAL A 80 -0.80 -22.29 -5.85
C VAL A 80 -0.70 -22.99 -4.50
N THR A 81 0.38 -23.73 -4.34
CA THR A 81 0.73 -24.40 -3.09
C THR A 81 1.05 -23.39 -1.99
N ARG A 82 0.34 -23.49 -0.86
CA ARG A 82 0.56 -22.65 0.32
C ARG A 82 0.41 -23.46 1.59
N ASP A 83 1.34 -23.27 2.52
CA ASP A 83 1.21 -23.73 3.89
C ASP A 83 0.74 -22.56 4.75
N ILE A 84 -0.55 -22.58 5.11
CA ILE A 84 -1.23 -21.45 5.74
C ILE A 84 -0.67 -21.16 7.14
N LEU A 85 -0.37 -22.24 7.88
CA LEU A 85 0.02 -22.19 9.29
C LEU A 85 1.51 -22.46 9.48
N TYR A 86 2.29 -22.55 8.40
CA TYR A 86 3.70 -22.97 8.44
C TYR A 86 3.87 -24.31 9.19
N SER A 87 2.91 -25.21 9.00
CA SER A 87 2.75 -26.47 9.74
C SER A 87 3.38 -27.68 9.05
N GLY A 88 3.94 -27.49 7.85
CA GLY A 88 4.39 -28.56 6.95
C GLY A 88 3.28 -29.19 6.12
N ASN A 89 2.04 -28.72 6.22
CA ASN A 89 0.87 -29.27 5.50
C ASN A 89 0.38 -28.29 4.42
N PRO A 90 1.06 -28.20 3.26
CA PRO A 90 0.65 -27.31 2.21
C PRO A 90 -0.62 -27.81 1.52
N ILE A 91 -1.49 -26.87 1.15
CA ILE A 91 -2.68 -27.13 0.34
C ILE A 91 -2.63 -26.36 -0.98
N GLN A 92 -3.37 -26.83 -1.98
CA GLN A 92 -3.62 -26.08 -3.22
C GLN A 92 -4.70 -25.04 -2.95
N GLU A 93 -4.36 -23.76 -3.07
CA GLU A 93 -5.32 -22.66 -2.94
C GLU A 93 -5.56 -22.01 -4.30
N ARG A 94 -6.82 -21.68 -4.61
CA ARG A 94 -7.20 -20.98 -5.84
C ARG A 94 -6.61 -19.57 -5.87
N CYS A 95 -6.07 -19.21 -7.02
CA CYS A 95 -5.61 -17.87 -7.31
C CYS A 95 -6.79 -16.91 -7.41
N THR A 96 -6.59 -15.69 -6.93
CA THR A 96 -7.59 -14.64 -6.94
C THR A 96 -6.92 -13.31 -7.21
N VAL A 97 -7.58 -12.49 -8.03
CA VAL A 97 -7.19 -11.11 -8.30
C VAL A 97 -8.23 -10.20 -7.67
N ILE A 98 -7.77 -9.19 -6.94
CA ILE A 98 -8.63 -8.12 -6.41
C ILE A 98 -8.25 -6.78 -7.05
N THR A 99 -9.25 -6.02 -7.45
CA THR A 99 -9.08 -4.62 -7.86
C THR A 99 -9.25 -3.71 -6.66
N ARG A 100 -8.25 -2.89 -6.38
CA ARG A 100 -8.27 -1.85 -5.36
C ARG A 100 -8.43 -0.50 -6.04
N ILE A 101 -9.18 0.37 -5.39
CA ILE A 101 -9.46 1.72 -5.86
C ILE A 101 -9.17 2.70 -4.72
N ALA A 102 -8.43 3.77 -4.99
CA ALA A 102 -8.11 4.79 -3.99
C ALA A 102 -7.86 6.14 -4.66
N PRO A 103 -7.99 7.29 -3.96
CA PRO A 103 -7.55 8.57 -4.49
C PRO A 103 -6.04 8.60 -4.76
N THR A 104 -5.27 7.86 -3.95
CA THR A 104 -3.86 7.58 -4.21
C THR A 104 -3.34 6.31 -3.52
N PHE A 105 -2.36 5.63 -4.12
CA PHE A 105 -1.60 4.53 -3.52
C PHE A 105 -0.23 4.96 -2.96
N ILE A 106 0.06 6.26 -2.86
CA ILE A 106 1.25 6.77 -2.16
C ILE A 106 1.24 6.30 -0.70
N ARG A 107 2.40 5.88 -0.21
CA ARG A 107 2.64 5.42 1.17
C ARG A 107 3.92 6.05 1.71
N PHE A 108 4.17 5.98 3.02
CA PHE A 108 5.42 6.50 3.61
C PHE A 108 6.67 5.94 2.91
N GLY A 109 6.67 4.63 2.64
CA GLY A 109 7.74 3.97 1.90
C GLY A 109 7.97 4.48 0.47
N SER A 110 6.99 5.15 -0.15
CA SER A 110 7.16 5.80 -1.46
C SER A 110 8.11 7.00 -1.36
N PHE A 111 8.17 7.69 -0.22
CA PHE A 111 9.12 8.78 0.02
C PHE A 111 10.48 8.24 0.48
N GLU A 112 10.48 7.13 1.22
CA GLU A 112 11.71 6.54 1.76
C GLU A 112 12.60 5.90 0.70
N ILE A 113 12.03 5.44 -0.42
CA ILE A 113 12.79 4.80 -1.51
C ILE A 113 13.79 5.75 -2.18
N PHE A 114 13.54 7.06 -2.11
CA PHE A 114 14.41 8.10 -2.68
C PHE A 114 15.42 8.65 -1.65
N LYS A 115 15.42 8.15 -0.41
CA LYS A 115 16.43 8.53 0.59
C LYS A 115 17.76 7.84 0.25
N ALA A 116 18.86 8.58 0.36
CA ALA A 116 20.20 8.00 0.28
C ALA A 116 20.38 6.93 1.37
N ARG A 117 21.03 5.81 1.02
CA ARG A 117 21.35 4.76 1.99
C ARG A 117 22.44 5.28 2.93
N ASP A 118 22.13 5.41 4.21
CA ASP A 118 23.12 5.64 5.26
C ASP A 118 23.97 4.37 5.43
N ARG A 119 25.30 4.53 5.57
CA ARG A 119 26.26 3.43 5.52
C ARG A 119 26.46 2.75 6.88
N GLU A 120 26.07 3.39 7.98
CA GLU A 120 26.33 2.89 9.34
C GLU A 120 25.08 2.40 10.09
N THR A 121 23.88 2.79 9.68
CA THR A 121 22.65 2.19 10.17
C THR A 121 21.79 1.76 8.98
N GLY A 122 21.36 0.50 8.95
CA GLY A 122 20.30 0.06 8.05
C GLY A 122 18.96 0.81 8.25
N VAL A 123 18.88 1.77 9.19
CA VAL A 123 17.74 2.60 9.56
C VAL A 123 18.26 3.87 10.29
N THR A 124 18.12 5.06 9.67
CA THR A 124 18.24 6.43 10.28
C THR A 124 19.65 6.85 10.76
N GLN A 125 20.27 7.91 10.24
CA GLN A 125 19.95 9.33 10.48
C GLN A 125 20.88 10.22 9.63
N SER A 126 20.32 11.16 8.87
CA SER A 126 21.00 12.42 8.57
C SER A 126 19.95 13.47 8.23
N TYR A 127 19.50 14.17 9.27
CA TYR A 127 18.64 15.35 9.15
C TYR A 127 19.50 16.53 8.66
N TYR A 128 19.66 16.59 7.33
CA TYR A 128 19.97 17.78 6.52
C TYR A 128 21.04 18.78 7.01
N PRO A 129 22.33 18.60 6.67
CA PRO A 129 23.34 19.63 6.97
C PRO A 129 23.47 20.73 5.90
N GLN A 130 22.85 20.62 4.71
CA GLN A 130 23.23 21.48 3.57
C GLN A 130 22.08 21.99 2.69
N VAL A 131 20.85 22.09 3.20
CA VAL A 131 19.80 22.72 2.38
C VAL A 131 19.91 24.24 2.53
N HIS A 132 20.73 24.87 1.70
CA HIS A 132 20.52 26.26 1.34
C HIS A 132 19.18 26.33 0.60
N ILE A 133 18.21 27.02 1.19
CA ILE A 133 16.91 27.31 0.58
C ILE A 133 16.84 28.81 0.46
N GLN A 134 17.05 29.28 -0.76
CA GLN A 134 16.62 30.61 -1.14
C GLN A 134 15.16 30.51 -1.54
N GLU A 135 14.39 31.41 -0.94
CA GLU A 135 12.93 31.58 -0.94
C GLU A 135 12.33 31.63 -2.35
N PRO A 136 11.00 31.75 -2.53
CA PRO A 136 9.84 31.30 -1.78
C PRO A 136 9.08 30.27 -2.65
N GLU A 137 7.96 29.73 -2.24
CA GLU A 137 7.30 29.98 -0.98
C GLU A 137 7.64 28.81 -0.07
N ASP A 138 8.34 29.14 1.00
CA ASP A 138 9.22 28.29 1.80
C ASP A 138 8.91 26.79 1.67
N ARG A 139 9.73 26.09 0.86
CA ARG A 139 9.58 24.64 0.66
C ARG A 139 9.62 23.90 1.99
N ARG A 140 10.37 24.39 2.99
CA ARG A 140 10.35 23.83 4.34
C ARG A 140 9.00 24.07 5.00
N ALA A 141 8.47 25.29 5.00
CA ALA A 141 7.13 25.56 5.50
C ALA A 141 6.06 24.68 4.84
N ARG A 142 6.05 24.55 3.50
CA ARG A 142 5.10 23.66 2.79
C ARG A 142 5.25 22.20 3.18
N THR A 143 6.50 21.71 3.27
CA THR A 143 6.78 20.34 3.71
C THR A 143 6.36 20.12 5.16
N ALA A 144 6.59 21.10 6.03
CA ALA A 144 6.18 21.06 7.42
C ALA A 144 4.66 21.08 7.58
N LEU A 145 3.95 21.89 6.80
CA LEU A 145 2.48 21.91 6.76
C LEU A 145 1.91 20.59 6.23
N PHE A 146 2.47 20.06 5.14
CA PHE A 146 2.11 18.74 4.62
C PHE A 146 2.32 17.64 5.67
N PHE A 147 3.48 17.63 6.33
CA PHE A 147 3.80 16.64 7.36
C PHE A 147 2.87 16.77 8.57
N ARG A 148 2.56 17.99 9.00
CA ARG A 148 1.57 18.26 10.06
C ARG A 148 0.21 17.70 9.71
N ASP A 149 -0.31 17.99 8.50
CA ASP A 149 -1.60 17.45 8.03
C ASP A 149 -1.58 15.92 7.97
N LEU A 150 -0.49 15.32 7.48
CA LEU A 150 -0.29 13.87 7.47
C LEU A 150 -0.35 13.26 8.88
N CYS A 151 0.32 13.89 9.86
CA CYS A 151 0.27 13.46 11.26
C CYS A 151 -1.16 13.53 11.82
N VAL A 152 -1.87 14.63 11.58
CA VAL A 152 -3.25 14.83 12.05
C VAL A 152 -4.18 13.78 11.44
N ARG A 153 -4.13 13.56 10.11
CA ARG A 153 -4.95 12.55 9.42
C ARG A 153 -4.66 11.14 9.92
N THR A 154 -3.38 10.83 10.16
CA THR A 154 -2.96 9.53 10.68
C THR A 154 -3.44 9.33 12.12
N ALA A 155 -3.37 10.36 12.97
CA ALA A 155 -3.89 10.32 14.33
C ALA A 155 -5.41 10.07 14.33
N HIS A 156 -6.17 10.78 13.48
CA HIS A 156 -7.61 10.53 13.31
C HIS A 156 -7.89 9.11 12.84
N LEU A 157 -7.17 8.61 11.83
CA LEU A 157 -7.33 7.25 11.33
C LEU A 157 -7.12 6.20 12.43
N VAL A 158 -6.01 6.30 13.17
CA VAL A 158 -5.69 5.37 14.25
C VAL A 158 -6.72 5.47 15.38
N SER A 159 -7.18 6.68 15.73
CA SER A 159 -8.23 6.87 16.73
C SER A 159 -9.53 6.18 16.33
N ALA A 160 -9.94 6.31 15.07
CA ALA A 160 -11.13 5.64 14.54
C ALA A 160 -10.99 4.11 14.58
N TRP A 161 -9.79 3.56 14.32
CA TRP A 161 -9.52 2.13 14.49
C TRP A 161 -9.73 1.67 15.94
N GLN A 162 -9.24 2.43 16.91
CA GLN A 162 -9.44 2.09 18.32
C GLN A 162 -10.92 2.10 18.72
N CYS A 163 -11.70 3.06 18.21
CA CYS A 163 -13.14 3.16 18.50
C CYS A 163 -13.95 1.93 18.05
N VAL A 164 -13.51 1.23 17.02
CA VAL A 164 -14.19 0.03 16.49
C VAL A 164 -13.44 -1.28 16.80
N GLY A 165 -12.38 -1.22 17.60
CA GLY A 165 -11.55 -2.39 17.93
C GLY A 165 -10.85 -3.00 16.71
N PHE A 166 -10.51 -2.20 15.70
CA PHE A 166 -9.84 -2.68 14.50
C PHE A 166 -8.34 -2.84 14.73
N CYS A 167 -7.86 -4.07 14.55
CA CYS A 167 -6.44 -4.42 14.54
C CYS A 167 -5.98 -4.60 13.09
N HIS A 168 -5.16 -3.65 12.60
CA HIS A 168 -4.59 -3.67 11.25
C HIS A 168 -3.56 -4.79 11.05
#